data_AF-A0A7G9YIU8-F1
#
_entry.id   AF-A0A7G9YIU8-F1
#
_cell.length_a   1.000
_cell.length_b   1.000
_cell.length_c   1.000
_cell.angle_alpha   90.00
_cell.angle_beta   90.00
_cell.angle_gamma   90.00
#
_symmetry.space_group_name_H-M   'P 1'
#
loop_
_entity.id
_entity.type
_entity.pdbx_description
1 polymer ?
#
loop_
_entity_poly.entity_id
_entity_poly.type
_entity_poly.pdbx_seq_one_letter_code
_entity_poly.pdbx_strand_id
1 'polypeptide(L)'
;MRAGFLPVKRFCECARSGPVFAGRHRERDKRPFHNLGAYTHKLIYLSVHYPIIPSKQQGEELRGLIKKIRDGTFEYESKEQVLTNWAQYDQAQIHEMANYLDNIRDLVNVADRRIKGRTPTRKRGPGRPPTDPANIAKTLLLQTYTESSNRVAEGFLLLFREKLGISCHFYYKTIERGYDRESVDEIMDEIIVITNESVEGKETTFSFDGTGFSSSNKENYADKRKKQNSMKDRKKSKSTSKEQADDSSPESNSVAKKRFS
;
A
#
# COMPACT_ATOMS: atom_id res chain seq x y z
N MET A 1 37.85 26.18 -50.23
CA MET A 1 37.12 24.97 -49.80
C MET A 1 36.00 25.41 -48.86
N ARG A 2 34.74 25.33 -49.31
CA ARG A 2 33.55 25.75 -48.55
C ARG A 2 32.64 24.53 -48.31
N ALA A 3 32.21 24.43 -47.06
CA ALA A 3 30.91 23.96 -46.52
C ALA A 3 30.28 22.64 -47.03
N GLY A 4 29.84 21.82 -46.07
CA GLY A 4 28.91 20.71 -46.31
C GLY A 4 28.44 20.04 -45.02
N PHE A 5 27.53 20.70 -44.30
CA PHE A 5 26.73 20.16 -43.20
C PHE A 5 25.59 19.30 -43.80
N LEU A 6 25.34 18.09 -43.29
CA LEU A 6 24.14 17.30 -43.59
C LEU A 6 23.43 16.87 -42.31
N PRO A 7 22.13 17.16 -42.13
CA PRO A 7 21.32 16.68 -41.01
C PRO A 7 20.55 15.39 -41.36
N VAL A 8 20.51 14.45 -40.41
CA VAL A 8 19.68 13.24 -40.49
C VAL A 8 18.23 13.58 -40.10
N LYS A 9 17.31 13.45 -41.06
CA LYS A 9 15.87 13.67 -40.89
C LYS A 9 15.20 12.48 -40.20
N ARG A 10 14.29 12.79 -39.27
CA ARG A 10 13.25 11.88 -38.74
C ARG A 10 12.23 11.57 -39.83
N PHE A 11 11.86 10.29 -39.97
CA PHE A 11 10.69 9.82 -40.70
C PHE A 11 9.92 8.83 -39.82
N CYS A 12 8.65 9.10 -39.59
CA CYS A 12 7.61 8.08 -39.40
C CYS A 12 6.24 8.74 -39.59
N GLU A 13 5.81 8.78 -40.85
CA GLU A 13 4.40 8.77 -41.22
C GLU A 13 4.00 7.32 -41.50
N CYS A 14 2.84 6.90 -41.01
CA CYS A 14 2.02 5.91 -41.70
C CYS A 14 0.56 6.06 -41.28
N ALA A 15 -0.21 6.69 -42.16
CA ALA A 15 -1.65 6.56 -42.25
C ALA A 15 -2.03 5.17 -42.80
N ARG A 16 -3.14 4.58 -42.33
CA ARG A 16 -3.98 3.69 -43.16
C ARG A 16 -5.45 3.83 -42.78
N SER A 17 -6.25 3.96 -43.83
CA SER A 17 -7.69 4.14 -43.91
C SER A 17 -8.36 2.87 -44.45
N GLY A 18 -9.50 2.50 -43.84
CA GLY A 18 -10.62 1.71 -44.41
C GLY A 18 -10.46 0.18 -44.59
N PRO A 19 -11.57 -0.60 -44.73
CA PRO A 19 -12.94 -0.15 -44.99
C PRO A 19 -14.01 -0.59 -43.97
N VAL A 20 -15.17 0.06 -44.12
CA VAL A 20 -16.46 -0.14 -43.47
C VAL A 20 -17.15 -1.40 -44.01
N PHE A 21 -17.72 -2.24 -43.13
CA PHE A 21 -18.77 -3.19 -43.49
C PHE A 21 -19.94 -3.09 -42.51
N ALA A 22 -21.12 -2.87 -43.09
CA ALA A 22 -22.40 -2.78 -42.42
C ALA A 22 -22.93 -4.19 -42.08
N GLY A 23 -23.49 -4.34 -40.88
CA GLY A 23 -24.18 -5.55 -40.44
C GLY A 23 -25.17 -5.21 -39.34
N ARG A 24 -26.41 -4.92 -39.73
CA ARG A 24 -27.54 -4.63 -38.85
C ARG A 24 -28.26 -5.96 -38.59
N HIS A 25 -28.16 -6.52 -37.40
CA HIS A 25 -29.13 -7.51 -36.91
C HIS A 25 -29.46 -7.23 -35.44
N ARG A 26 -30.74 -6.92 -35.23
CA ARG A 26 -31.40 -6.96 -33.93
C ARG A 26 -31.62 -8.42 -33.60
N GLU A 27 -31.18 -8.85 -32.43
CA GLU A 27 -31.80 -9.98 -31.77
C GLU A 27 -31.90 -9.66 -30.28
N ARG A 28 -33.15 -9.46 -29.86
CA ARG A 28 -33.52 -9.42 -28.45
C ARG A 28 -33.57 -10.87 -28.04
N ASP A 29 -32.70 -11.28 -27.12
CA ASP A 29 -32.96 -12.47 -26.34
C ASP A 29 -32.89 -12.22 -24.85
N LYS A 30 -33.89 -12.81 -24.22
CA LYS A 30 -34.30 -12.61 -22.84
C LYS A 30 -33.40 -13.48 -21.95
N ARG A 31 -32.81 -12.82 -20.95
CA ARG A 31 -32.30 -13.27 -19.63
C ARG A 31 -32.29 -14.79 -19.35
N PRO A 32 -31.28 -15.24 -18.59
CA PRO A 32 -31.51 -15.28 -17.15
C PRO A 32 -30.42 -14.60 -16.33
N PHE A 33 -30.87 -13.90 -15.29
CA PHE A 33 -30.12 -13.70 -14.06
C PHE A 33 -29.59 -15.05 -13.58
N HIS A 34 -28.30 -15.15 -13.29
CA HIS A 34 -27.67 -15.87 -12.17
C HIS A 34 -26.15 -15.94 -12.41
N ASN A 35 -25.40 -16.08 -11.31
CA ASN A 35 -23.93 -16.16 -11.20
C ASN A 35 -23.17 -14.83 -11.01
N LEU A 36 -23.74 -13.91 -10.23
CA LEU A 36 -22.97 -13.11 -9.27
C LEU A 36 -23.10 -13.80 -7.91
N GLY A 37 -22.24 -14.78 -7.65
CA GLY A 37 -22.33 -15.56 -6.41
C GLY A 37 -21.51 -16.84 -6.42
N ALA A 38 -20.19 -16.74 -6.64
CA ALA A 38 -19.31 -17.90 -6.52
C ALA A 38 -17.89 -17.58 -5.99
N TYR A 39 -17.68 -16.41 -5.37
CA TYR A 39 -16.39 -16.03 -4.77
C TYR A 39 -16.50 -15.51 -3.34
N THR A 40 -17.48 -16.00 -2.56
CA THR A 40 -17.64 -15.60 -1.14
C THR A 40 -17.76 -16.76 -0.16
N HIS A 41 -17.49 -18.01 -0.58
CA HIS A 41 -17.59 -19.20 0.29
C HIS A 41 -16.35 -20.10 0.31
N LYS A 42 -15.14 -19.53 0.17
CA LYS A 42 -13.87 -20.23 0.44
C LYS A 42 -12.92 -19.45 1.37
N LEU A 43 -13.49 -18.67 2.29
CA LEU A 43 -12.77 -18.01 3.40
C LEU A 43 -13.28 -18.47 4.77
N ILE A 44 -13.72 -19.71 4.86
CA ILE A 44 -14.05 -20.38 6.12
C ILE A 44 -13.47 -21.79 6.00
N TYR A 45 -12.70 -22.22 7.01
CA TYR A 45 -11.82 -23.40 7.06
C TYR A 45 -10.38 -23.17 6.60
N LEU A 46 -9.65 -22.39 7.38
CA LEU A 46 -8.30 -22.75 7.85
C LEU A 46 -8.10 -22.13 9.25
N SER A 47 -9.02 -22.43 10.16
CA SER A 47 -8.82 -22.22 11.59
C SER A 47 -7.95 -23.34 12.13
N VAL A 48 -6.65 -23.26 11.82
CA VAL A 48 -5.63 -24.06 12.51
C VAL A 48 -5.74 -23.71 13.99
N HIS A 49 -6.13 -24.71 14.79
CA HIS A 49 -6.25 -24.61 16.24
C HIS A 49 -4.88 -24.31 16.85
N TYR A 50 -4.54 -23.04 17.01
CA TYR A 50 -3.60 -22.63 18.03
C TYR A 50 -4.40 -22.41 19.31
N PRO A 51 -4.09 -23.08 20.43
CA PRO A 51 -4.72 -22.79 21.70
C PRO A 51 -4.49 -21.31 22.01
N ILE A 52 -5.58 -20.54 22.11
CA ILE A 52 -5.54 -19.15 22.57
C ILE A 52 -5.23 -19.21 24.06
N ILE A 53 -3.94 -19.15 24.40
CA ILE A 53 -3.47 -19.07 25.78
C ILE A 53 -3.94 -17.72 26.34
N PRO A 54 -4.66 -17.67 27.47
CA PRO A 54 -5.14 -16.41 28.05
C PRO A 54 -3.96 -15.50 28.43
N SER A 55 -4.10 -14.20 28.13
CA SER A 55 -3.00 -13.21 28.19
C SER A 55 -2.26 -13.10 29.53
N LYS A 56 -2.91 -13.48 30.65
CA LYS A 56 -2.26 -13.53 31.97
C LYS A 56 -1.21 -14.65 32.08
N GLN A 57 -1.47 -15.81 31.49
CA GLN A 57 -0.58 -16.97 31.52
C GLN A 57 0.65 -16.75 30.64
N GLN A 58 0.49 -16.15 29.46
CA GLN A 58 1.61 -15.78 28.57
C GLN A 58 2.63 -14.84 29.26
N GLY A 59 2.13 -13.90 30.07
CA GLY A 59 2.99 -12.98 30.81
C GLY A 59 3.80 -13.65 31.93
N GLU A 60 3.25 -14.69 32.57
CA GLU A 60 3.93 -15.45 33.61
C GLU A 60 4.95 -16.43 33.02
N GLU A 61 4.63 -17.08 31.91
CA GLU A 61 5.56 -17.94 31.16
C GLU A 61 6.77 -17.13 30.65
N LEU A 62 6.54 -15.95 30.06
CA LEU A 62 7.62 -15.06 29.62
C LEU A 62 8.48 -14.59 30.80
N ARG A 63 7.86 -14.23 31.93
CA ARG A 63 8.61 -13.87 33.16
C ARG A 63 9.44 -15.03 33.68
N GLY A 64 8.92 -16.26 33.62
CA GLY A 64 9.65 -17.49 33.95
C GLY A 64 10.83 -17.74 33.01
N LEU A 65 10.64 -17.55 31.71
CA LEU A 65 11.70 -17.66 30.70
C LEU A 65 12.82 -16.65 30.95
N ILE A 66 12.46 -15.37 31.14
CA ILE A 66 13.43 -14.29 31.44
C ILE A 66 14.22 -14.61 32.70
N LYS A 67 13.56 -15.16 33.73
CA LYS A 67 14.22 -15.58 34.97
C LYS A 67 15.25 -16.69 34.70
N LYS A 68 14.88 -17.74 33.94
CA LYS A 68 15.82 -18.81 33.55
C LYS A 68 17.03 -18.30 32.76
N ILE A 69 16.82 -17.35 31.86
CA ILE A 69 17.91 -16.70 31.10
C ILE A 69 18.84 -15.94 32.05
N ARG A 70 18.27 -15.17 32.99
CA ARG A 70 19.04 -14.37 33.96
C ARG A 70 19.81 -15.24 34.96
N ASP A 71 19.23 -16.37 35.34
CA ASP A 71 19.83 -17.34 36.26
C ASP A 71 20.82 -18.29 35.54
N GLY A 72 21.01 -18.16 34.22
CA GLY A 72 21.93 -18.98 33.42
C GLY A 72 21.52 -20.44 33.26
N THR A 73 20.29 -20.79 33.66
CA THR A 73 19.72 -22.15 33.59
C THR A 73 18.95 -22.42 32.31
N PHE A 74 18.87 -21.42 31.43
CA PHE A 74 18.26 -21.58 30.12
C PHE A 74 19.20 -22.38 29.21
N GLU A 75 18.78 -23.60 28.86
CA GLU A 75 19.49 -24.44 27.91
C GLU A 75 19.30 -23.87 26.50
N TYR A 76 20.35 -23.22 25.98
CA TYR A 76 20.36 -22.71 24.63
C TYR A 76 20.84 -23.81 23.69
N GLU A 77 19.96 -24.27 22.79
CA GLU A 77 20.37 -25.11 21.67
C GLU A 77 21.19 -24.27 20.69
N SER A 78 22.52 -24.44 20.72
CA SER A 78 23.41 -23.77 19.78
C SER A 78 23.09 -24.26 18.36
N LYS A 79 22.69 -23.34 17.48
CA LYS A 79 22.60 -23.62 16.05
C LYS A 79 23.99 -23.96 15.53
N GLU A 80 24.08 -24.94 14.63
CA GLU A 80 25.32 -25.27 13.95
C GLU A 80 25.87 -24.01 13.25
N GLN A 81 27.18 -23.78 13.39
CA GLN A 81 27.83 -22.68 12.71
C GLN A 81 27.90 -23.01 11.21
N VAL A 82 27.13 -22.26 10.42
CA VAL A 82 27.18 -22.38 8.96
C VAL A 82 28.48 -21.75 8.47
N LEU A 83 29.28 -22.49 7.69
CA LEU A 83 30.51 -21.98 7.07
C LEU A 83 30.15 -20.91 6.04
N THR A 84 30.46 -19.65 6.33
CA THR A 84 30.18 -18.52 5.43
C THR A 84 31.18 -18.48 4.28
N ASN A 85 30.68 -18.54 3.04
CA ASN A 85 31.49 -18.30 1.85
C ASN A 85 31.67 -16.79 1.61
N TRP A 86 32.78 -16.23 2.11
CA TRP A 86 33.10 -14.81 1.99
C TRP A 86 33.20 -14.33 0.54
N ALA A 87 33.71 -15.16 -0.37
CA ALA A 87 33.81 -14.78 -1.79
C ALA A 87 32.44 -14.58 -2.42
N GLN A 88 31.46 -15.43 -2.09
CA GLN A 88 30.08 -15.25 -2.54
C GLN A 88 29.43 -14.01 -1.92
N TYR A 89 29.73 -13.71 -0.65
CA TYR A 89 29.25 -12.51 0.01
C TYR A 89 29.75 -11.24 -0.69
N ASP A 90 31.05 -11.17 -0.99
CA ASP A 90 31.65 -10.02 -1.68
C ASP A 90 31.04 -9.83 -3.07
N GLN A 91 30.85 -10.91 -3.83
CA GLN A 91 30.17 -10.86 -5.12
C GLN A 91 28.73 -10.36 -4.99
N ALA A 92 27.99 -10.84 -3.98
CA ALA A 92 26.63 -10.38 -3.74
C ALA A 92 26.57 -8.88 -3.45
N GLN A 93 27.51 -8.35 -2.65
CA GLN A 93 27.61 -6.92 -2.36
C GLN A 93 27.96 -6.09 -3.60
N ILE A 94 28.91 -6.53 -4.42
CA ILE A 94 29.27 -5.85 -5.67
C ILE A 94 28.08 -5.74 -6.62
N HIS A 95 27.27 -6.80 -6.71
CA HIS A 95 26.14 -6.88 -7.64
C HIS A 95 24.80 -6.40 -7.07
N GLU A 96 24.75 -6.06 -5.78
CA GLU A 96 23.51 -5.77 -5.06
C GLU A 96 22.67 -4.69 -5.77
N MET A 97 23.24 -3.51 -5.97
CA MET A 97 22.56 -2.38 -6.60
C MET A 97 22.04 -2.73 -8.00
N ALA A 98 22.86 -3.40 -8.81
CA ALA A 98 22.47 -3.77 -10.17
C ALA A 98 21.28 -4.73 -10.16
N ASN A 99 21.36 -5.76 -9.31
CA ASN A 99 20.29 -6.75 -9.14
C ASN A 99 19.00 -6.09 -8.61
N TYR A 100 19.10 -5.16 -7.65
CA TYR A 100 17.94 -4.42 -7.15
C TYR A 100 17.27 -3.59 -8.24
N LEU A 101 18.03 -2.87 -9.06
CA LEU A 101 17.48 -2.08 -10.17
C LEU A 101 16.77 -2.95 -11.20
N ASP A 102 17.36 -4.09 -11.56
CA ASP A 102 16.76 -5.05 -12.49
C ASP A 102 15.49 -5.68 -11.87
N ASN A 103 15.52 -6.02 -10.57
CA ASN A 103 14.35 -6.51 -9.84
C ASN A 103 13.20 -5.48 -9.81
N ILE A 104 13.48 -4.22 -9.50
CA ILE A 104 12.48 -3.13 -9.50
C ILE A 104 11.83 -3.04 -10.88
N ARG A 105 12.65 -3.03 -11.93
CA ARG A 105 12.16 -2.95 -13.30
C ARG A 105 11.21 -4.11 -13.62
N ASP A 106 11.65 -5.33 -13.36
CA ASP A 106 10.92 -6.52 -13.78
C ASP A 106 9.65 -6.74 -12.95
N LEU A 107 9.70 -6.53 -11.64
CA LEU A 107 8.52 -6.58 -10.76
C LEU A 107 7.45 -5.58 -11.19
N VAL A 108 7.83 -4.31 -11.37
CA VAL A 108 6.87 -3.27 -11.78
C VAL A 108 6.30 -3.56 -13.18
N ASN A 109 7.13 -4.03 -14.12
CA ASN A 109 6.65 -4.40 -15.46
C ASN A 109 5.67 -5.58 -15.43
N VAL A 110 5.89 -6.57 -14.56
CA VAL A 110 4.96 -7.68 -14.36
C VAL A 110 3.65 -7.18 -13.74
N ALA A 111 3.72 -6.37 -12.69
CA ALA A 111 2.56 -5.77 -12.03
C ALA A 111 1.70 -4.95 -13.00
N ASP A 112 2.32 -3.99 -13.70
CA ASP A 112 1.64 -3.14 -14.68
C ASP A 112 0.97 -3.95 -15.81
N ARG A 113 1.63 -5.01 -16.30
CA ARG A 113 1.06 -5.92 -17.28
C ARG A 113 -0.14 -6.71 -16.74
N ARG A 114 -0.08 -7.20 -15.50
CA ARG A 114 -1.21 -7.90 -14.86
C ARG A 114 -2.41 -6.97 -14.70
N ILE A 115 -2.18 -5.74 -14.24
CA ILE A 115 -3.23 -4.72 -14.07
C ILE A 115 -3.85 -4.34 -15.41
N LYS A 116 -3.04 -4.04 -16.44
CA LYS A 116 -3.53 -3.74 -17.80
C LYS A 116 -4.28 -4.91 -18.44
N GLY A 117 -3.96 -6.15 -18.06
CA GLY A 117 -4.69 -7.35 -18.50
C GLY A 117 -6.08 -7.50 -17.87
N ARG A 118 -6.27 -7.03 -16.63
CA ARG A 118 -7.55 -7.09 -15.90
C ARG A 118 -8.44 -5.88 -16.18
N THR A 119 -7.83 -4.71 -16.36
CA THR A 119 -8.53 -3.43 -16.46
C THR A 119 -8.58 -2.93 -17.91
N PRO A 120 -9.77 -2.80 -18.52
CA PRO A 120 -9.87 -2.29 -19.88
C PRO A 120 -9.41 -0.83 -19.97
N THR A 121 -8.71 -0.50 -21.05
CA THR A 121 -8.16 0.84 -21.26
C THR A 121 -9.29 1.87 -21.40
N ARG A 122 -9.31 2.86 -20.50
CA ARG A 122 -10.25 3.99 -20.61
C ARG A 122 -9.88 4.87 -21.79
N LYS A 123 -10.88 5.29 -22.56
CA LYS A 123 -10.68 6.24 -23.66
C LYS A 123 -10.14 7.55 -23.10
N ARG A 124 -9.04 8.02 -23.69
CA ARG A 124 -8.34 9.23 -23.26
C ARG A 124 -9.14 10.47 -23.65
N GLY A 125 -9.28 11.40 -22.70
CA GLY A 125 -9.81 12.75 -22.96
C GLY A 125 -8.77 13.67 -23.61
N PRO A 126 -9.20 14.85 -24.09
CA PRO A 126 -8.27 15.86 -24.62
C PRO A 126 -7.27 16.32 -23.54
N GLY A 127 -6.01 16.52 -23.92
CA GLY A 127 -4.97 17.05 -23.02
C GLY A 127 -3.59 16.38 -23.16
N ARG A 128 -2.63 16.84 -22.36
CA ARG A 128 -1.26 16.28 -22.29
C ARG A 128 -1.31 14.80 -21.90
N PRO A 129 -0.51 13.91 -22.52
CA PRO A 129 -0.47 12.52 -22.10
C PRO A 129 -0.05 12.46 -20.62
N PRO A 130 -0.77 11.71 -19.78
CA PRO A 130 -0.36 11.51 -18.41
C PRO A 130 0.96 10.73 -18.38
N THR A 131 1.81 11.03 -17.40
CA THR A 131 2.98 10.20 -17.12
C THR A 131 2.50 8.80 -16.73
N ASP A 132 3.15 7.79 -17.29
CA ASP A 132 2.87 6.39 -17.03
C ASP A 132 3.10 6.06 -15.54
N PRO A 133 2.09 5.51 -14.83
CA PRO A 133 2.19 5.24 -13.40
C PRO A 133 3.28 4.22 -13.06
N ALA A 134 3.55 3.25 -13.95
CA ALA A 134 4.62 2.28 -13.75
C ALA A 134 6.00 2.92 -13.67
N ASN A 135 6.27 3.94 -14.49
CA ASN A 135 7.53 4.68 -14.42
C ASN A 135 7.66 5.48 -13.12
N ILE A 136 6.57 6.03 -12.61
CA ILE A 136 6.55 6.71 -11.30
C ILE A 136 6.84 5.71 -10.18
N ALA A 137 6.18 4.54 -10.19
CA ALA A 137 6.38 3.48 -9.21
C ALA A 137 7.85 3.01 -9.16
N LYS A 138 8.48 2.78 -10.32
CA LYS A 138 9.92 2.44 -10.41
C LYS A 138 10.80 3.50 -9.75
N THR A 139 10.51 4.79 -9.99
CA THR A 139 11.27 5.88 -9.37
C THR A 139 11.04 5.97 -7.86
N LEU A 140 9.82 5.71 -7.37
CA LEU A 140 9.54 5.67 -5.94
C LEU A 140 10.27 4.52 -5.26
N LEU A 141 10.30 3.32 -5.85
CA LEU A 141 11.05 2.18 -5.31
C LEU A 141 12.56 2.45 -5.30
N LEU A 142 13.09 3.07 -6.36
CA LEU A 142 14.48 3.52 -6.39
C LEU A 142 14.76 4.56 -5.29
N GLN A 143 13.83 5.49 -5.09
CA GLN A 143 13.93 6.49 -4.04
C GLN A 143 13.97 5.86 -2.65
N THR A 144 13.14 4.85 -2.39
CA THR A 144 13.14 4.09 -1.13
C THR A 144 14.46 3.36 -0.92
N TYR A 145 14.98 2.69 -1.96
CA TYR A 145 16.27 1.98 -1.87
C TYR A 145 17.44 2.91 -1.59
N THR A 146 17.43 4.11 -2.19
CA THR A 146 18.50 5.12 -2.01
C THR A 146 18.27 6.07 -0.83
N GLU A 147 17.16 5.91 -0.12
CA GLU A 147 16.72 6.78 0.99
C GLU A 147 16.81 8.28 0.65
N SER A 148 16.48 8.64 -0.58
CA SER A 148 16.75 9.97 -1.12
C SER A 148 15.53 10.90 -1.13
N SER A 149 15.77 12.21 -1.20
CA SER A 149 14.68 13.19 -1.36
C SER A 149 14.14 13.23 -2.79
N ASN A 150 12.91 13.70 -3.00
CA ASN A 150 12.27 13.75 -4.33
C ASN A 150 13.12 14.45 -5.40
N ARG A 151 13.88 15.49 -5.02
CA ARG A 151 14.76 16.23 -5.95
C ARG A 151 15.99 15.41 -6.32
N VAL A 152 16.57 14.69 -5.37
CA VAL A 152 17.70 13.80 -5.60
C VAL A 152 17.25 12.58 -6.43
N ALA A 153 16.04 12.07 -6.18
CA ALA A 153 15.42 11.01 -6.96
C ALA A 153 15.24 11.38 -8.45
N GLU A 154 14.94 12.66 -8.77
CA GLU A 154 14.97 13.14 -10.16
C GLU A 154 16.39 13.04 -10.76
N GLY A 155 17.42 13.40 -9.98
CA GLY A 155 18.82 13.20 -10.38
C GLY A 155 19.15 11.72 -10.63
N PHE A 156 18.70 10.82 -9.75
CA PHE A 156 18.87 9.39 -9.95
C PHE A 156 18.08 8.84 -11.14
N LEU A 157 16.89 9.37 -11.42
CA LEU A 157 16.15 9.03 -12.63
C LEU A 157 16.97 9.38 -13.89
N LEU A 158 17.67 10.50 -13.90
CA LEU A 158 18.55 10.86 -15.02
C LEU A 158 19.66 9.81 -15.26
N LEU A 159 20.23 9.27 -14.17
CA LEU A 159 21.32 8.28 -14.21
C LEU A 159 20.82 6.87 -14.55
N PHE A 160 19.74 6.43 -13.91
CA PHE A 160 19.31 5.03 -13.93
C PHE A 160 18.08 4.75 -14.82
N ARG A 161 17.55 5.74 -15.55
CA ARG A 161 16.38 5.55 -16.44
C ARG A 161 16.54 4.38 -17.40
N GLU A 162 17.73 4.16 -17.94
CA GLU A 162 17.97 3.11 -18.91
C GLU A 162 17.87 1.73 -18.27
N LYS A 163 18.48 1.57 -17.08
CA LYS A 163 18.39 0.35 -16.28
C LYS A 163 16.95 0.05 -15.88
N LEU A 164 16.20 1.06 -15.44
CA LEU A 164 14.79 0.93 -15.09
C LEU A 164 13.85 0.77 -16.31
N GLY A 165 14.36 0.91 -17.54
CA GLY A 165 13.55 0.85 -18.76
C GLY A 165 12.55 2.00 -18.90
N ILE A 166 12.90 3.18 -18.39
CA ILE A 166 12.06 4.39 -18.46
C ILE A 166 12.48 5.21 -19.68
N SER A 167 11.56 5.36 -20.63
CA SER A 167 11.83 6.04 -21.90
C SER A 167 11.85 7.57 -21.80
N CYS A 168 11.10 8.14 -20.87
CA CYS A 168 10.88 9.58 -20.74
C CYS A 168 11.15 10.06 -19.32
N HIS A 169 11.94 11.12 -19.21
CA HIS A 169 12.21 11.80 -17.96
C HIS A 169 11.00 12.62 -17.48
N PHE A 170 10.85 12.78 -16.16
CA PHE A 170 9.86 13.66 -15.54
C PHE A 170 10.43 14.32 -14.27
N TYR A 171 9.88 15.49 -13.93
CA TYR A 171 10.37 16.32 -12.84
C TYR A 171 9.98 15.80 -11.45
N TYR A 172 10.70 16.23 -10.41
CA TYR A 172 10.46 15.86 -9.01
C TYR A 172 9.03 16.10 -8.53
N LYS A 173 8.32 17.10 -9.08
CA LYS A 173 6.90 17.33 -8.77
C LYS A 173 5.98 16.22 -9.24
N THR A 174 6.40 15.44 -10.24
CA THR A 174 5.69 14.23 -10.68
C THR A 174 5.92 13.08 -9.70
N ILE A 175 7.14 12.96 -9.15
CA ILE A 175 7.48 11.99 -8.10
C ILE A 175 6.67 12.30 -6.84
N GLU A 176 6.67 13.57 -6.40
CA GLU A 176 5.92 14.04 -5.22
C GLU A 176 4.42 13.74 -5.33
N ARG A 177 3.82 13.97 -6.49
CA ARG A 177 2.40 13.65 -6.72
C ARG A 177 2.14 12.15 -6.91
N GLY A 178 3.17 11.34 -7.07
CA GLY A 178 3.08 9.90 -7.24
C GLY A 178 2.57 9.19 -6.00
N TYR A 179 2.87 9.73 -4.81
CA TYR A 179 2.45 9.19 -3.52
C TYR A 179 0.93 9.23 -3.29
N ASP A 180 0.23 10.20 -3.91
CA ASP A 180 -1.22 10.36 -3.74
C ASP A 180 -2.02 9.79 -4.94
N ARG A 181 -1.37 9.01 -5.80
CA ARG A 181 -1.96 8.57 -7.07
C ARG A 181 -2.41 7.12 -6.97
N GLU A 182 -3.73 6.91 -6.95
CA GLU A 182 -4.37 5.59 -6.88
C GLU A 182 -3.80 4.58 -7.89
N SER A 183 -3.53 5.00 -9.14
CA SER A 183 -2.94 4.10 -10.14
C SER A 183 -1.51 3.65 -9.85
N VAL A 184 -0.79 4.36 -8.97
CA VAL A 184 0.54 3.96 -8.48
C VAL A 184 0.38 3.01 -7.31
N ASP A 185 -0.56 3.29 -6.40
CA ASP A 185 -0.89 2.41 -5.27
C ASP A 185 -1.33 1.03 -5.77
N GLU A 186 -2.19 0.97 -6.80
CA GLU A 186 -2.58 -0.29 -7.45
C GLU A 186 -1.37 -1.12 -7.92
N ILE A 187 -0.32 -0.46 -8.42
CA ILE A 187 0.92 -1.14 -8.84
C ILE A 187 1.69 -1.64 -7.62
N MET A 188 1.80 -0.84 -6.56
CA MET A 188 2.49 -1.24 -5.34
C MET A 188 1.80 -2.43 -4.66
N ASP A 189 0.46 -2.42 -4.60
CA ASP A 189 -0.34 -3.52 -4.06
C ASP A 189 -0.13 -4.80 -4.88
N GLU A 190 -0.13 -4.72 -6.21
CA GLU A 190 0.12 -5.88 -7.07
C GLU A 190 1.57 -6.41 -6.91
N ILE A 191 2.55 -5.54 -6.64
CA ILE A 191 3.93 -5.98 -6.35
C ILE A 191 3.96 -6.83 -5.08
N ILE A 192 3.26 -6.42 -4.01
CA ILE A 192 3.16 -7.20 -2.77
C ILE A 192 2.51 -8.57 -3.03
N VAL A 193 1.48 -8.61 -3.88
CA VAL A 193 0.86 -9.87 -4.31
C VAL A 193 1.88 -10.75 -5.02
N ILE A 194 2.63 -10.22 -6.00
CA ILE A 194 3.64 -10.96 -6.77
C ILE A 194 4.74 -11.51 -5.86
N THR A 195 5.22 -10.73 -4.89
CA THR A 195 6.27 -11.17 -3.96
C THR A 195 5.78 -12.31 -3.08
N ASN A 196 4.53 -12.24 -2.61
CA ASN A 196 3.93 -13.27 -1.76
C ASN A 196 3.63 -14.56 -2.55
N GLU A 197 3.13 -14.45 -3.79
CA GLU A 197 2.94 -15.61 -4.68
C GLU A 197 4.27 -16.35 -4.95
N SER A 198 5.39 -15.62 -5.03
CA SER A 198 6.69 -16.21 -5.36
C SER A 198 7.26 -17.12 -4.24
N VAL A 199 6.80 -16.92 -3.01
CA VAL A 199 7.16 -17.70 -1.82
C VAL A 199 6.06 -18.70 -1.41
N GLU A 200 4.90 -18.67 -2.08
CA GLU A 200 3.80 -19.58 -1.80
C GLU A 200 4.24 -21.05 -1.93
N GLY A 201 3.97 -21.83 -0.88
CA GLY A 201 4.32 -23.25 -0.81
C GLY A 201 5.80 -23.56 -0.54
N LYS A 202 6.67 -22.55 -0.44
CA LYS A 202 8.09 -22.73 -0.04
C LYS A 202 8.30 -22.52 1.46
N GLU A 203 7.52 -21.63 2.07
CA GLU A 203 7.59 -21.35 3.49
C GLU A 203 6.60 -22.23 4.27
N THR A 204 7.10 -22.92 5.29
CA THR A 204 6.28 -23.73 6.21
C THR A 204 5.82 -22.94 7.44
N THR A 205 6.50 -21.83 7.74
CA THR A 205 6.31 -21.05 8.95
C THR A 205 6.16 -19.58 8.57
N PHE A 206 4.95 -19.05 8.63
CA PHE A 206 4.68 -17.65 8.40
C PHE A 206 4.74 -16.88 9.71
N SER A 207 5.59 -15.86 9.78
CA SER A 207 5.53 -14.85 10.83
C SER A 207 4.28 -13.99 10.64
N PHE A 208 3.77 -13.42 11.73
CA PHE A 208 2.62 -12.51 11.71
C PHE A 208 2.81 -11.31 10.77
N ASP A 209 4.06 -10.89 10.53
CA ASP A 209 4.41 -9.79 9.61
C ASP A 209 4.57 -10.21 8.14
N GLY A 210 4.53 -11.50 7.82
CA GLY A 210 4.71 -12.03 6.46
C GLY A 210 3.54 -11.74 5.50
N THR A 211 2.47 -11.10 5.98
CA THR A 211 1.30 -10.76 5.16
C THR A 211 1.51 -9.50 4.31
N GLY A 212 2.61 -8.76 4.51
CA GLY A 212 2.88 -7.52 3.78
C GLY A 212 2.01 -6.32 4.20
N PHE A 213 1.04 -6.51 5.10
CA PHE A 213 0.26 -5.45 5.69
C PHE A 213 0.93 -4.93 6.97
N SER A 214 0.83 -3.62 7.21
CA SER A 214 1.40 -3.03 8.41
C SER A 214 0.85 -3.69 9.67
N SER A 215 1.72 -4.35 10.42
CA SER A 215 1.46 -4.87 11.77
C SER A 215 1.41 -3.76 12.83
N SER A 216 1.65 -2.51 12.42
CA SER A 216 1.60 -1.33 13.27
C SER A 216 0.16 -1.01 13.66
N ASN A 217 -0.24 -1.54 14.81
CA ASN A 217 -1.48 -1.17 15.48
C ASN A 217 -1.35 0.20 16.18
N LYS A 218 -0.77 1.20 15.50
CA LYS A 218 -0.58 2.56 16.04
C LYS A 218 -1.91 3.30 16.02
N GLU A 219 -2.82 2.87 16.88
CA GLU A 219 -4.02 3.62 17.21
C GLU A 219 -3.57 4.94 17.87
N ASN A 220 -3.89 6.04 17.21
CA ASN A 220 -3.52 7.38 17.66
C ASN A 220 -4.12 7.64 19.07
N TYR A 221 -3.27 7.93 20.06
CA TYR A 221 -3.68 8.17 21.45
C TYR A 221 -4.75 9.27 21.54
N ALA A 222 -4.68 10.27 20.66
CA ALA A 222 -5.66 11.35 20.55
C ALA A 222 -7.06 10.84 20.18
N ASP A 223 -7.16 9.87 19.27
CA ASP A 223 -8.44 9.32 18.82
C ASP A 223 -9.08 8.40 19.87
N LYS A 224 -8.25 7.67 20.63
CA LYS A 224 -8.70 6.93 21.82
C LYS A 224 -9.29 7.87 22.88
N ARG A 225 -8.61 8.98 23.17
CA ARG A 225 -9.11 10.00 24.13
C ARG A 225 -10.40 10.66 23.67
N LYS A 226 -10.52 11.00 22.38
CA LYS A 226 -11.76 11.54 21.81
C LYS A 226 -12.92 10.56 21.91
N LYS A 227 -12.71 9.28 21.58
CA LYS A 227 -13.73 8.22 21.73
C LYS A 227 -14.14 8.00 23.19
N GLN A 228 -13.19 8.04 24.14
CA GLN A 228 -13.51 7.92 25.56
C GLN A 228 -14.33 9.11 26.08
N ASN A 229 -13.98 10.33 25.67
CA ASN A 229 -14.72 11.53 26.08
C ASN A 229 -16.13 11.53 25.50
N SER A 230 -16.31 11.20 24.22
CA SER A 230 -17.65 11.13 23.61
C SER A 230 -18.54 10.05 24.24
N MET A 231 -17.97 8.93 24.67
CA MET A 231 -18.70 7.92 25.44
C MET A 231 -19.06 8.39 26.85
N LYS A 232 -18.18 9.15 27.53
CA LYS A 232 -18.46 9.74 28.84
C LYS A 232 -19.58 10.79 28.76
N ASP A 233 -19.55 11.63 27.73
CA ASP A 233 -20.57 12.65 27.50
C ASP A 233 -21.93 12.04 27.17
N ARG A 234 -21.96 10.97 26.36
CA ARG A 234 -23.18 10.18 26.10
C ARG A 234 -23.73 9.48 27.35
N LYS A 235 -22.85 9.07 28.27
CA LYS A 235 -23.28 8.44 29.53
C LYS A 235 -23.83 9.48 30.51
N LYS A 236 -23.24 10.69 30.52
CA LYS A 236 -23.69 11.83 31.33
C LYS A 236 -25.03 12.40 30.84
N SER A 237 -25.24 12.49 29.53
CA SER A 237 -26.52 12.95 28.96
C SER A 237 -27.66 11.96 29.20
N LYS A 238 -27.34 10.65 29.28
CA LYS A 238 -28.30 9.58 29.59
C LYS A 238 -28.65 9.48 31.09
N SER A 239 -27.84 10.03 31.98
CA SER A 239 -28.15 10.14 33.41
C SER A 239 -28.94 11.40 33.75
N THR A 240 -28.71 12.52 33.05
CA THR A 240 -29.47 13.77 33.27
C THR A 240 -30.92 13.74 32.79
N SER A 241 -31.30 12.78 31.92
CA SER A 241 -32.69 12.61 31.50
C SER A 241 -33.53 11.75 32.44
N LYS A 242 -32.99 11.30 33.58
CA LYS A 242 -33.72 10.54 34.61
C LYS A 242 -34.05 11.34 35.89
N GLU A 243 -33.60 12.59 36.02
CA GLU A 243 -33.76 13.40 37.24
C GLU A 243 -34.55 14.71 37.03
N GLN A 244 -35.45 14.76 36.05
CA GLN A 244 -36.46 15.83 35.95
C GLN A 244 -37.87 15.23 35.95
N ALA A 245 -38.33 14.90 37.15
CA ALA A 245 -39.74 14.90 37.51
C ALA A 245 -39.84 15.48 38.93
N ASP A 246 -40.72 16.46 39.07
CA ASP A 246 -41.25 17.03 40.31
C ASP A 246 -40.31 17.90 41.15
N ASP A 247 -40.41 19.21 40.97
CA ASP A 247 -40.80 20.06 42.11
C ASP A 247 -41.35 21.42 41.65
N SER A 248 -42.61 21.66 42.01
CA SER A 248 -43.33 22.91 41.81
C SER A 248 -43.04 23.87 42.96
N SER A 249 -42.89 25.17 42.68
CA SER A 249 -43.06 26.24 43.67
C SER A 249 -43.18 27.64 43.01
N PRO A 250 -43.80 28.62 43.69
CA PRO A 250 -44.90 29.39 43.12
C PRO A 250 -44.53 30.82 42.68
N GLU A 251 -45.41 31.40 41.86
CA GLU A 251 -45.36 32.80 41.45
C GLU A 251 -45.65 33.76 42.60
N SER A 252 -44.83 34.79 42.75
CA SER A 252 -45.27 36.07 43.33
C SER A 252 -44.48 37.24 42.74
N ASN A 253 -45.23 38.22 42.24
CA ASN A 253 -44.80 39.46 41.62
C ASN A 253 -44.02 40.39 42.56
N SER A 254 -43.04 41.15 42.03
CA SER A 254 -42.96 42.61 42.29
C SER A 254 -41.87 43.31 41.46
N VAL A 255 -42.24 44.54 41.10
CA VAL A 255 -41.57 45.60 40.35
C VAL A 255 -40.27 46.08 41.00
N ALA A 256 -39.23 46.41 40.20
CA ALA A 256 -38.55 47.74 40.18
C ALA A 256 -37.07 47.71 39.74
N LYS A 257 -36.79 48.51 38.71
CA LYS A 257 -35.58 49.32 38.40
C LYS A 257 -34.33 49.15 39.28
N LYS A 258 -33.17 48.99 38.63
CA LYS A 258 -32.18 50.10 38.42
C LYS A 258 -30.99 49.69 37.55
N ARG A 259 -30.67 50.57 36.59
CA ARG A 259 -29.37 50.72 35.94
C ARG A 259 -28.27 50.93 36.98
N PHE A 260 -27.05 50.45 36.70
CA PHE A 260 -25.83 51.22 36.93
C PHE A 260 -24.84 50.97 35.79
N SER A 261 -24.06 52.02 35.56
CA SER A 261 -23.32 52.44 34.38
C SER A 261 -22.22 51.51 33.87
#